data_AF-A0A4R6J759-F1
#
_entry.id   AF-A0A4R6J759-F1
#
_cell.length_a   1.000
_cell.length_b   1.000
_cell.length_c   1.000
_cell.angle_alpha   90.00
_cell.angle_beta   90.00
_cell.angle_gamma   90.00
#
_symmetry.space_group_name_H-M   'P 1'
#
loop_
_entity.id
_entity.type
_entity.pdbx_description
1 polymer ?
#
loop_
_entity_poly.entity_id
_entity_poly.type
_entity_poly.pdbx_seq_one_letter_code
_entity_poly.pdbx_strand_id
1 'polypeptide(L)'
;MFGYVVPGLDRAAASVEAWLRTSTEGGSDQPTFDEIDLLVWADMAGLADAIVDVDLRFTTSAAVLTDWSAFLASRPRPWSPTIREIMSGALDAQDMTNVEDRLRPMVERGEVPRRIQSFAYLTAVKAA
;
A
#
# COMPACT_ATOMS: atom_id res chain seq x y z
N MET A 1 -3.26 -2.79 -4.56
CA MET A 1 -3.50 -2.51 -3.12
C MET A 1 -2.46 -3.30 -2.32
N PHE A 2 -1.57 -2.66 -1.56
CA PHE A 2 -0.73 -3.38 -0.61
C PHE A 2 -1.58 -3.61 0.64
N GLY A 3 -1.89 -4.86 0.95
CA GLY A 3 -2.81 -5.23 2.02
C GLY A 3 -2.20 -6.31 2.90
N TYR A 4 -2.31 -6.11 4.20
CA TYR A 4 -2.05 -7.13 5.19
C TYR A 4 -3.27 -8.05 5.28
N VAL A 5 -3.12 -9.32 4.89
CA VAL A 5 -4.19 -10.30 5.06
C VAL A 5 -4.04 -10.93 6.44
N VAL A 6 -4.94 -10.56 7.36
CA VAL A 6 -5.00 -11.11 8.71
C VAL A 6 -6.37 -11.77 8.90
N PRO A 7 -6.42 -13.12 9.03
CA PRO A 7 -7.67 -13.82 9.25
C PRO A 7 -8.42 -13.29 10.48
N GLY A 8 -9.74 -13.09 10.36
CA GLY A 8 -10.58 -12.62 11.46
C GLY A 8 -10.60 -11.10 11.66
N LEU A 9 -9.98 -10.33 10.75
CA LEU A 9 -10.12 -8.87 10.65
C LEU A 9 -10.93 -8.44 9.42
N ASP A 10 -11.70 -9.34 8.82
CA ASP A 10 -12.40 -9.10 7.55
C ASP A 10 -13.38 -7.92 7.62
N ARG A 11 -14.13 -7.80 8.73
CA ARG A 11 -15.04 -6.67 8.97
C ARG A 11 -14.28 -5.34 9.06
N ALA A 12 -13.21 -5.30 9.86
CA ALA A 12 -12.38 -4.11 10.02
C ALA A 12 -11.71 -3.71 8.69
N ALA A 13 -11.25 -4.69 7.91
CA ALA A 13 -10.68 -4.47 6.58
C ALA A 13 -11.72 -3.85 5.62
N ALA A 14 -12.96 -4.36 5.62
CA ALA A 14 -14.04 -3.80 4.83
C ALA A 14 -14.40 -2.35 5.25
N SER A 15 -14.42 -2.05 6.55
CA SER A 15 -14.65 -0.70 7.06
C SER A 15 -13.54 0.27 6.64
N VAL A 16 -12.28 -0.16 6.71
CA VAL A 16 -11.13 0.62 6.22
C VAL A 16 -11.22 0.88 4.72
N GLU A 17 -11.55 -0.14 3.92
CA GLU A 17 -11.69 0.02 2.48
C GLU A 17 -12.82 0.99 2.12
N ALA A 18 -13.98 0.87 2.78
CA ALA A 18 -15.11 1.77 2.59
C ALA A 18 -14.73 3.21 2.96
N TRP A 19 -14.04 3.41 4.08
CA TRP A 19 -13.59 4.72 4.52
C TRP A 19 -12.56 5.34 3.57
N LEU A 20 -11.61 4.54 3.08
CA LEU A 20 -10.62 5.01 2.10
C LEU A 20 -11.29 5.49 0.82
N ARG A 21 -12.30 4.75 0.34
CA ARG A 21 -13.06 5.08 -0.87
C ARG A 21 -13.79 6.41 -0.74
N THR A 22 -14.46 6.65 0.39
CA THR A 22 -15.18 7.91 0.64
C THR A 22 -14.23 9.08 0.95
N SER A 23 -13.11 8.81 1.64
CA SER A 23 -12.13 9.84 1.98
C SER A 23 -11.33 10.33 0.77
N THR A 24 -11.21 9.53 -0.28
CA THR A 24 -10.60 9.93 -1.56
C THR A 24 -11.51 10.80 -2.44
N GLU A 25 -12.82 10.89 -2.16
CA GLU A 25 -13.75 11.74 -2.93
C GLU A 25 -13.57 13.25 -2.66
N GLY A 26 -12.76 13.63 -1.65
CA GLY A 26 -12.64 15.01 -1.15
C GLY A 26 -11.34 15.76 -1.47
N GLY A 27 -10.38 15.19 -2.19
CA GLY A 27 -9.17 15.93 -2.59
C GLY A 27 -7.86 15.16 -2.44
N SER A 28 -7.49 14.44 -3.48
CA SER A 28 -6.28 14.72 -4.24
C SER A 28 -6.34 13.79 -5.44
N ASP A 29 -6.14 14.38 -6.61
CA ASP A 29 -5.74 13.72 -7.83
C ASP A 29 -4.44 12.96 -7.51
N GLN A 30 -4.55 11.82 -6.82
CA GLN A 30 -3.40 10.98 -6.55
C GLN A 30 -3.00 10.48 -7.92
N PRO A 31 -1.79 10.79 -8.41
CA PRO A 31 -1.34 10.22 -9.66
C PRO A 31 -1.37 8.70 -9.46
N THR A 32 -2.38 8.07 -10.03
CA THR A 32 -2.43 6.64 -10.20
C THR A 32 -1.39 6.39 -11.26
N PHE A 33 -0.21 5.99 -10.79
CA PHE A 33 0.87 5.55 -11.64
C PHE A 33 0.77 4.03 -11.74
N ASP A 34 0.60 3.55 -12.96
CA ASP A 34 0.72 2.14 -13.31
C ASP A 34 1.80 1.91 -14.38
N GLU A 35 2.03 0.65 -14.74
CA GLU A 35 3.02 0.27 -15.73
C GLU A 35 2.74 0.84 -17.14
N ILE A 36 1.50 1.19 -17.46
CA ILE A 36 1.13 1.77 -18.75
C ILE A 36 1.58 3.22 -18.81
N ASP A 37 1.51 3.95 -17.70
CA ASP A 37 2.02 5.33 -17.64
C ASP A 37 3.51 5.41 -18.00
N LEU A 38 4.31 4.39 -17.68
CA LEU A 38 5.71 4.32 -18.11
C LEU A 38 5.87 4.31 -19.63
N LEU A 39 5.00 3.59 -20.34
CA LEU A 39 5.01 3.55 -21.79
C LEU A 39 4.58 4.89 -22.39
N VAL A 40 3.54 5.51 -21.82
CA VAL A 40 3.08 6.84 -22.23
C VAL A 40 4.19 7.87 -22.04
N TRP A 41 4.89 7.87 -20.91
CA TRP A 41 5.98 8.79 -20.67
C TRP A 41 7.19 8.53 -21.58
N ALA A 42 7.47 7.27 -21.92
CA ALA A 42 8.51 6.93 -22.88
C ALA A 42 8.21 7.51 -24.27
N ASP A 43 6.96 7.37 -24.73
CA ASP A 43 6.48 7.94 -26.00
C ASP A 43 6.54 9.47 -25.99
N MET A 44 6.02 10.11 -24.93
CA MET A 44 6.08 11.56 -24.76
C MET A 44 7.52 12.10 -24.73
N ALA A 45 8.48 11.30 -24.25
CA ALA A 45 9.90 11.65 -24.24
C ALA A 45 10.60 11.41 -25.59
N GLY A 46 9.90 10.88 -26.61
CA GLY A 46 10.46 10.55 -27.91
C GLY A 46 11.40 9.35 -27.90
N LEU A 47 11.21 8.44 -26.95
CA LEU A 47 11.95 7.17 -26.91
C LEU A 47 11.25 6.14 -27.80
N ALA A 48 12.02 5.30 -28.47
CA ALA A 48 11.52 4.23 -29.32
C ALA A 48 11.69 2.86 -28.65
N ASP A 49 10.94 1.86 -29.14
CA ASP A 49 11.00 0.47 -28.69
C ASP A 49 10.91 0.30 -27.16
N ALA A 50 9.99 1.05 -26.54
CA ALA A 50 9.76 1.00 -25.10
C ALA A 50 9.17 -0.36 -24.68
N ILE A 51 9.79 -0.98 -23.68
CA ILE A 51 9.39 -2.26 -23.07
C ILE A 51 9.31 -2.06 -21.57
N VAL A 52 8.20 -2.48 -20.97
CA VAL A 52 8.04 -2.52 -19.51
C VAL A 52 7.98 -3.96 -19.03
N ASP A 53 8.95 -4.35 -18.22
CA ASP A 53 8.98 -5.64 -17.52
C ASP A 53 8.47 -5.46 -16.09
N VAL A 54 7.44 -6.22 -15.71
CA VAL A 54 6.87 -6.19 -14.36
C VAL A 54 7.25 -7.46 -13.60
N ASP A 55 7.94 -7.29 -12.47
CA ASP A 55 8.30 -8.34 -11.53
C ASP A 55 7.49 -8.20 -10.24
N LEU A 56 6.59 -9.15 -10.01
CA LEU A 56 5.78 -9.26 -8.81
C LEU A 56 6.40 -10.27 -7.85
N ARG A 57 6.88 -9.76 -6.71
CA ARG A 57 7.49 -10.57 -5.66
C ARG A 57 6.59 -10.69 -4.46
N PHE A 58 6.44 -11.93 -4.01
CA PHE A 58 5.79 -12.26 -2.76
C PHE A 58 6.84 -12.60 -1.72
N THR A 59 7.03 -11.74 -0.73
CA THR A 59 8.14 -11.89 0.24
C THR A 59 7.62 -12.03 1.67
N THR A 60 8.29 -12.88 2.45
CA THR A 60 8.08 -13.07 3.90
C THR A 60 9.26 -12.54 4.70
N SER A 61 9.84 -11.42 4.26
CA SER A 61 10.89 -10.74 5.02
C SER A 61 10.33 -10.21 6.34
N ALA A 62 11.14 -10.30 7.40
CA ALA A 62 10.80 -9.73 8.71
C ALA A 62 10.46 -8.24 8.61
N ALA A 63 9.60 -7.77 9.51
CA ALA A 63 9.23 -6.37 9.62
C ALA A 63 10.46 -5.46 9.68
N VAL A 64 10.42 -4.35 8.94
CA VAL A 64 11.33 -3.23 9.23
C VAL A 64 10.84 -2.44 10.46
N LEU A 65 9.54 -2.51 10.77
CA LEU A 65 8.91 -1.83 11.90
C LEU A 65 8.41 -2.86 12.91
N THR A 66 9.09 -2.96 14.05
CA THR A 66 8.73 -3.84 15.17
C THR A 66 8.16 -3.07 16.36
N ASP A 67 7.84 -1.79 16.17
CA ASP A 67 7.26 -0.93 17.20
C ASP A 67 5.84 -0.53 16.80
N TRP A 68 4.89 -0.76 17.69
CA TRP A 68 3.47 -0.46 17.43
C TRP A 68 3.22 1.03 17.19
N SER A 69 3.91 1.90 17.91
CA SER A 69 3.72 3.34 17.78
C SER A 69 4.24 3.86 16.43
N ALA A 70 5.39 3.35 15.99
CA ALA A 70 5.98 3.63 14.68
C ALA A 70 5.14 3.05 13.54
N PHE A 71 4.58 1.86 13.73
CA PHE A 71 3.63 1.27 12.79
C PHE A 71 2.38 2.15 12.62
N LEU A 72 1.78 2.61 13.72
CA LEU A 72 0.63 3.51 13.69
C LEU A 72 0.93 4.87 13.05
N ALA A 73 2.16 5.36 13.19
CA ALA A 73 2.63 6.60 12.55
C ALA A 73 3.01 6.43 11.07
N SER A 74 3.13 5.19 10.58
CA SER A 74 3.49 4.90 9.20
C SER A 74 2.35 5.22 8.23
N ARG A 75 2.71 5.47 6.97
CA ARG A 75 1.77 5.72 5.88
C ARG A 75 1.85 4.58 4.86
N PRO A 76 0.74 3.89 4.54
CA PRO A 76 0.70 2.88 3.49
C PRO A 76 1.18 3.37 2.11
N ARG A 77 0.98 4.66 1.81
CA ARG A 77 1.44 5.35 0.61
C ARG A 77 1.97 6.74 0.97
N PRO A 78 2.87 7.35 0.17
CA PRO A 78 3.45 8.66 0.49
C PRO A 78 2.42 9.76 0.84
N TRP A 79 1.25 9.73 0.21
CA TRP A 79 0.17 10.71 0.41
C TRP A 79 -1.08 10.17 1.11
N SER A 80 -1.06 8.93 1.62
CA SER A 80 -2.17 8.44 2.43
C SER A 80 -2.11 9.03 3.84
N PRO A 81 -3.24 9.11 4.55
CA PRO A 81 -3.24 9.27 6.00
C PRO A 81 -2.39 8.16 6.67
N THR A 82 -1.97 8.42 7.89
CA THR A 82 -1.29 7.44 8.74
C THR A 82 -2.23 6.28 9.08
N ILE A 83 -1.67 5.12 9.43
CA ILE A 83 -2.47 3.98 9.90
C ILE A 83 -3.38 4.39 11.08
N ARG A 84 -2.87 5.22 12.00
CA ARG A 84 -3.66 5.76 13.11
C ARG A 84 -4.89 6.54 12.63
N GLU A 85 -4.70 7.48 11.73
CA GLU A 85 -5.80 8.29 11.19
C GLU A 85 -6.83 7.43 10.45
N ILE A 86 -6.37 6.45 9.68
CA ILE A 86 -7.24 5.49 8.99
C ILE A 86 -8.07 4.70 10.01
N MET A 87 -7.43 4.13 11.03
CA MET A 87 -8.12 3.35 12.05
C MET A 87 -9.14 4.19 12.83
N SER A 88 -8.76 5.42 13.21
CA SER A 88 -9.65 6.34 13.94
C SER A 88 -10.83 6.82 13.11
N GLY A 89 -10.67 6.94 11.79
CA GLY A 89 -11.76 7.33 10.88
C GLY A 89 -12.68 6.18 10.49
N ALA A 90 -12.14 4.96 10.39
CA ALA A 90 -12.84 3.83 9.80
C ALA A 90 -13.42 2.82 10.81
N LEU A 91 -12.82 2.68 11.99
CA LEU A 91 -13.14 1.58 12.91
C LEU A 91 -14.02 2.05 14.08
N ASP A 92 -14.99 1.22 14.44
CA ASP A 92 -15.69 1.34 15.71
C ASP A 92 -14.78 0.90 16.89
N ALA A 93 -15.20 1.14 18.13
CA ALA A 93 -14.40 0.80 19.30
C ALA A 93 -14.12 -0.71 19.44
N GLN A 94 -15.04 -1.55 18.98
CA GLN A 94 -14.89 -3.01 19.04
C GLN A 94 -13.87 -3.49 18.00
N ASP A 95 -13.95 -2.99 16.78
CA ASP A 95 -12.99 -3.28 15.70
C ASP A 95 -11.62 -2.72 16.03
N MET A 96 -11.53 -1.54 16.63
CA MET A 96 -10.26 -0.96 17.07
C MET A 96 -9.56 -1.87 18.08
N THR A 97 -10.30 -2.35 19.09
CA THR A 97 -9.78 -3.31 20.08
C THR A 97 -9.38 -4.63 19.41
N ASN A 98 -10.23 -5.17 18.54
CA ASN A 98 -9.95 -6.42 17.83
C ASN A 98 -8.72 -6.35 16.92
N VAL A 99 -8.51 -5.21 16.24
CA VAL A 99 -7.33 -4.96 15.40
C VAL A 99 -6.11 -4.83 16.28
N GLU A 100 -6.18 -4.07 17.37
CA GLU A 100 -5.07 -3.90 18.30
C GLU A 100 -4.63 -5.24 18.90
N ASP A 101 -5.56 -6.04 19.44
CA ASP A 101 -5.27 -7.33 20.09
C ASP A 101 -4.62 -8.34 19.13
N ARG A 102 -4.99 -8.31 17.85
CA ARG A 102 -4.45 -9.24 16.84
C ARG A 102 -3.18 -8.73 16.18
N LEU A 103 -3.16 -7.46 15.79
CA LEU A 103 -2.11 -6.91 14.94
C LEU A 103 -0.92 -6.39 15.75
N ARG A 104 -1.13 -5.81 16.94
CA ARG A 104 -0.02 -5.32 17.77
C ARG A 104 1.00 -6.42 18.08
N PRO A 105 0.60 -7.61 18.57
CA PRO A 105 1.59 -8.65 18.87
C PRO A 105 2.33 -9.13 17.63
N MET A 106 1.67 -9.16 16.47
CA MET A 106 2.30 -9.53 15.19
C MET A 106 3.36 -8.49 14.78
N VAL A 107 3.03 -7.20 14.86
CA VAL A 107 3.96 -6.11 14.57
C VAL A 107 5.16 -6.17 15.53
N GLU A 108 4.91 -6.31 16.82
CA GLU A 108 5.97 -6.31 17.85
C GLU A 108 6.90 -7.53 17.76
N ARG A 109 6.39 -8.69 17.30
CA ARG A 109 7.23 -9.87 17.01
C ARG A 109 7.95 -9.78 15.66
N GLY A 110 7.74 -8.71 14.89
CA GLY A 110 8.25 -8.59 13.53
C GLY A 110 7.59 -9.53 12.52
N GLU A 111 6.47 -10.15 12.91
CA GLU A 111 5.64 -11.05 12.12
C GLU A 111 4.63 -10.23 11.31
N VAL A 112 5.11 -9.28 10.49
CA VAL A 112 4.17 -8.56 9.61
C VAL A 112 3.67 -9.53 8.54
N PRO A 113 2.38 -9.47 8.21
CA PRO A 113 1.84 -10.24 7.09
C PRO A 113 2.60 -9.95 5.80
N ARG A 114 2.66 -10.99 4.97
CA ARG A 114 3.40 -11.09 3.70
C ARG A 114 3.38 -9.78 2.90
N ARG A 115 4.56 -9.31 2.48
CA ARG A 115 4.70 -8.10 1.65
C ARG A 115 4.74 -8.49 0.18
N ILE A 116 3.78 -7.96 -0.58
CA ILE A 116 3.85 -7.96 -2.04
C ILE A 116 4.70 -6.76 -2.46
N GLN A 117 5.71 -6.97 -3.28
CA GLN A 117 6.49 -5.92 -3.93
C GLN A 117 6.28 -6.03 -5.44
N SER A 118 6.08 -4.90 -6.09
CA SER A 118 6.07 -4.82 -7.56
C SER A 118 7.25 -3.97 -7.98
N PHE A 119 8.00 -4.45 -8.96
CA PHE A 119 9.05 -3.71 -9.64
C PHE A 119 8.68 -3.60 -11.10
N ALA A 120 8.70 -2.39 -11.66
CA ALA A 120 8.55 -2.17 -13.08
C ALA A 120 9.87 -1.63 -13.63
N TYR A 121 10.39 -2.26 -14.68
CA TYR A 121 11.62 -1.85 -15.35
C TYR A 121 11.25 -1.39 -16.76
N LEU A 122 11.50 -0.12 -17.07
CA LEU A 122 11.35 0.43 -18.42
C LEU A 122 12.70 0.38 -19.14
N THR A 123 12.73 -0.26 -20.30
CA THR A 123 13.85 -0.21 -21.24
C THR A 123 13.37 0.43 -22.53
N ALA A 124 14.14 1.34 -23.11
CA ALA A 124 13.83 1.99 -24.38
C ALA A 124 15.12 2.46 -25.06
N VAL A 125 15.05 2.78 -26.36
CA VAL A 125 16.17 3.31 -27.13
C VAL A 125 15.92 4.77 -27.51
N LYS A 126 17.01 5.54 -27.66
CA LYS A 126 16.91 6.89 -28.20
C LYS A 126 16.45 6.82 -29.66
N ALA A 127 15.40 7.56 -30.01
CA ALA A 127 14.99 7.69 -31.41
C ALA A 127 16.12 8.29 -32.28
N ALA A 128 16.19 7.83 -33.53
CA ALA A 128 17.21 8.24 -34.51
C ALA A 128 17.11 9.72 -34.89
#